data_AF-A0A0H3ZX23-F1
#
_entry.id   AF-A0A0H3ZX23-F1
#
_cell.length_a   1.000
_cell.length_b   1.000
_cell.length_c   1.000
_cell.angle_alpha   90.00
_cell.angle_beta   90.00
_cell.angle_gamma   90.00
#
_symmetry.space_group_name_H-M   'P 1'
#
loop_
_entity.id
_entity.type
_entity.pdbx_description
1 polymer ?
#
loop_
_entity_poly.entity_id
_entity_poly.type
_entity_poly.pdbx_seq_one_letter_code
_entity_poly.pdbx_strand_id
1 'polypeptide(L)'
;MISEAIINAIKALYTELDRLSEIYEELMDTDVRESIHMTLNYYFVWGNELDRLPISYGMFSYEGDKSVANVVNSFLSYVSNNSELSEIPVGKERLVMLQNLKITTPGGYQYDDFIGHSDEPLPSDELPEDLFEEGDYDDEV
;
A
#
# COMPACT_ATOMS: atom_id res chain seq x y z
N MET A 1 -16.35 16.79 3.83
CA MET A 1 -16.87 15.44 3.46
C MET A 1 -15.65 14.65 3.01
N ILE A 2 -15.54 13.37 3.35
CA ILE A 2 -14.43 12.54 2.86
C ILE A 2 -14.62 12.33 1.35
N SER A 3 -13.55 12.51 0.57
CA SER A 3 -13.58 12.35 -0.89
C SER A 3 -14.06 10.96 -1.28
N GLU A 4 -15.14 10.89 -2.05
CA GLU A 4 -15.66 9.62 -2.60
C GLU A 4 -14.65 9.00 -3.59
N ALA A 5 -13.91 9.83 -4.33
CA ALA A 5 -12.88 9.38 -5.24
C ALA A 5 -11.72 8.68 -4.50
N ILE A 6 -11.25 9.26 -3.38
CA ILE A 6 -10.18 8.65 -2.59
C ILE A 6 -10.67 7.37 -1.90
N ILE A 7 -11.91 7.35 -1.37
CA ILE A 7 -12.50 6.12 -0.80
C ILE A 7 -12.54 5.00 -1.85
N ASN A 8 -12.95 5.32 -3.09
CA ASN A 8 -12.99 4.34 -4.17
C ASN A 8 -11.59 3.84 -4.56
N ALA A 9 -10.58 4.72 -4.55
CA ALA A 9 -9.19 4.33 -4.79
C ALA A 9 -8.65 3.38 -3.72
N ILE A 10 -8.93 3.67 -2.44
CA ILE A 10 -8.56 2.79 -1.31
C ILE A 10 -9.26 1.43 -1.45
N LYS A 11 -10.54 1.43 -1.81
CA LYS A 11 -11.28 0.18 -2.06
C LYS A 11 -10.67 -0.63 -3.20
N ALA A 12 -10.26 0.03 -4.28
CA ALA A 12 -9.61 -0.62 -5.41
C ALA A 12 -8.25 -1.22 -5.01
N LEU A 13 -7.44 -0.50 -4.23
CA LEU A 13 -6.20 -1.01 -3.64
C LEU A 13 -6.46 -2.33 -2.88
N TYR A 14 -7.41 -2.35 -1.95
CA TYR A 14 -7.70 -3.55 -1.16
C TYR A 14 -8.23 -4.70 -2.02
N THR A 15 -9.06 -4.40 -3.01
CA THR A 15 -9.62 -5.41 -3.90
C THR A 15 -8.54 -6.08 -4.75
N GLU A 16 -7.54 -5.33 -5.20
CA GLU A 16 -6.41 -5.92 -5.93
C GLU A 16 -5.46 -6.68 -5.01
N LEU A 17 -5.21 -6.22 -3.78
CA LEU A 17 -4.44 -7.00 -2.80
C LEU A 17 -5.14 -8.32 -2.43
N ASP A 18 -6.47 -8.29 -2.25
CA ASP A 18 -7.30 -9.49 -2.05
C ASP A 18 -7.08 -10.50 -3.18
N ARG A 19 -7.22 -10.04 -4.43
CA ARG A 19 -6.99 -10.86 -5.62
C ARG A 19 -5.56 -11.40 -5.70
N LEU A 20 -4.55 -10.61 -5.30
CA LEU A 20 -3.16 -11.07 -5.27
C LEU A 20 -2.93 -12.11 -4.17
N SER A 21 -3.59 -12.00 -3.02
CA SER A 21 -3.46 -12.98 -1.91
C SER A 21 -3.98 -14.37 -2.28
N GLU A 22 -4.91 -14.46 -3.26
CA GLU A 22 -5.37 -15.73 -3.81
C GLU A 22 -4.32 -16.41 -4.71
N ILE A 23 -3.34 -15.65 -5.20
CA ILE A 23 -2.31 -16.11 -6.15
C ILE A 23 -0.97 -16.31 -5.45
N TYR A 24 -0.62 -15.38 -4.56
CA TYR A 24 0.66 -15.28 -3.85
C TYR A 24 0.37 -15.34 -2.35
N GLU A 25 0.55 -16.51 -1.74
CA GLU A 25 0.27 -16.73 -0.31
C GLU A 25 1.16 -15.87 0.58
N GLU A 26 2.38 -15.59 0.12
CA GLU A 26 3.40 -14.78 0.79
C GLU A 26 2.98 -13.30 0.93
N LEU A 27 1.95 -12.84 0.22
CA LEU A 27 1.41 -11.49 0.41
C LEU A 27 1.01 -11.23 1.88
N MET A 28 0.63 -12.29 2.58
CA MET A 28 0.21 -12.22 3.98
C MET A 28 1.38 -12.34 4.97
N ASP A 29 2.61 -12.53 4.49
CA ASP A 29 3.80 -12.60 5.33
C ASP A 29 4.12 -11.24 5.94
N THR A 30 4.66 -11.27 7.16
CA THR A 30 4.89 -10.05 7.95
C THR A 30 5.76 -9.04 7.21
N ASP A 31 6.85 -9.49 6.58
CA ASP A 31 7.80 -8.60 5.88
C ASP A 31 7.15 -7.90 4.68
N VAL A 32 6.29 -8.60 3.93
CA VAL A 32 5.55 -8.02 2.80
C VAL A 32 4.55 -6.98 3.28
N ARG A 33 3.78 -7.33 4.30
CA ARG A 33 2.76 -6.43 4.88
C ARG A 33 3.38 -5.18 5.48
N GLU A 34 4.52 -5.32 6.15
CA GLU A 34 5.30 -4.20 6.68
C GLU A 34 5.84 -3.30 5.55
N SER A 35 6.34 -3.89 4.47
CA SER A 35 6.82 -3.14 3.30
C SER A 35 5.71 -2.32 2.63
N ILE A 36 4.51 -2.90 2.51
CA ILE A 36 3.32 -2.18 2.03
C ILE A 36 2.93 -1.07 3.01
N HIS A 37 2.94 -1.34 4.32
CA HIS A 37 2.62 -0.35 5.34
C HIS A 37 3.56 0.86 5.28
N MET A 38 4.87 0.61 5.26
CA MET A 38 5.88 1.67 5.18
C MET A 38 5.67 2.52 3.94
N THR A 39 5.44 1.89 2.79
CA THR A 39 5.22 2.58 1.51
C THR A 39 3.98 3.48 1.55
N LEU A 40 2.83 2.95 1.99
CA LEU A 40 1.61 3.74 2.11
C LEU A 40 1.76 4.84 3.17
N ASN A 41 2.45 4.57 4.27
CA ASN A 41 2.71 5.57 5.30
C ASN A 41 3.57 6.72 4.74
N TYR A 42 4.65 6.40 4.05
CA TYR A 42 5.57 7.40 3.50
C TYR A 42 4.89 8.28 2.44
N TYR A 43 4.27 7.69 1.41
CA TYR A 43 3.74 8.47 0.29
C TYR A 43 2.31 8.97 0.53
N PHE A 44 1.41 8.13 1.00
CA PHE A 44 0.01 8.53 1.16
C PHE A 44 -0.19 9.28 2.46
N VAL A 45 0.18 8.68 3.60
CA VAL A 45 -0.08 9.25 4.92
C VAL A 45 0.70 10.54 5.12
N TRP A 46 2.01 10.55 4.86
CA TRP A 46 2.84 11.76 5.00
C TRP A 46 2.85 12.67 3.78
N GLY A 47 2.38 12.21 2.62
CA GLY A 47 2.27 13.04 1.42
C GLY A 47 3.62 13.37 0.77
N ASN A 48 4.64 12.52 0.97
CA ASN A 48 5.94 12.69 0.32
C ASN A 48 5.81 12.59 -1.21
N GLU A 49 6.73 13.23 -1.92
CA GLU A 49 6.74 13.25 -3.39
C GLU A 49 7.00 11.85 -3.97
N LEU A 50 6.41 11.54 -5.13
CA LEU A 50 6.60 10.28 -5.85
C LEU A 50 7.82 10.35 -6.78
N ASP A 51 8.98 10.74 -6.25
CA ASP A 51 10.24 10.88 -7.00
C ASP A 51 10.88 9.53 -7.33
N ARG A 52 10.74 8.56 -6.43
CA ARG A 52 11.13 7.16 -6.59
C ARG A 52 9.98 6.28 -6.11
N LEU A 53 9.76 5.13 -6.73
CA LEU A 53 8.70 4.20 -6.32
C LEU A 53 9.29 2.82 -6.01
N PRO A 54 8.88 2.18 -4.91
CA PRO A 54 9.30 0.82 -4.59
C PRO A 54 8.97 -0.17 -5.71
N ILE A 55 9.88 -1.11 -5.90
CA ILE A 55 9.78 -2.21 -6.88
C ILE A 55 9.82 -3.60 -6.20
N SER A 56 10.31 -3.69 -4.96
CA SER A 56 10.30 -4.90 -4.15
C SER A 56 9.55 -4.68 -2.84
N TYR A 57 8.88 -5.72 -2.39
CA TYR A 57 8.11 -5.82 -1.16
C TYR A 57 8.41 -7.12 -0.42
N GLY A 58 9.50 -7.82 -0.74
CA GLY A 58 9.87 -9.08 -0.08
C GLY A 58 9.08 -10.30 -0.57
N MET A 59 8.50 -10.25 -1.77
CA MET A 59 7.84 -11.41 -2.39
C MET A 59 8.88 -12.47 -2.80
N PHE A 60 8.49 -13.74 -2.88
CA PHE A 60 9.41 -14.84 -3.25
C PHE A 60 9.76 -14.89 -4.73
N SER A 61 9.07 -14.09 -5.56
CA SER A 61 9.30 -14.04 -7.00
C SER A 61 9.27 -12.62 -7.53
N TYR A 62 10.02 -12.39 -8.60
CA TYR A 62 9.99 -11.14 -9.36
C TYR A 62 8.58 -10.78 -9.82
N GLU A 63 7.80 -11.76 -10.30
CA GLU A 63 6.41 -11.56 -10.71
C GLU A 63 5.51 -11.14 -9.55
N GLY A 64 5.72 -11.71 -8.35
CA GLY A 64 5.02 -11.33 -7.13
C GLY A 64 5.29 -9.89 -6.76
N ASP A 65 6.58 -9.51 -6.65
CA ASP A 65 7.01 -8.16 -6.30
C ASP A 65 6.48 -7.13 -7.30
N LYS A 66 6.65 -7.42 -8.60
CA LYS A 66 6.13 -6.58 -9.66
C LYS A 66 4.62 -6.42 -9.57
N SER A 67 3.88 -7.46 -9.20
CA SER A 67 2.43 -7.40 -9.06
C SER A 67 2.01 -6.51 -7.90
N VAL A 68 2.63 -6.65 -6.73
CA VAL A 68 2.39 -5.79 -5.56
C VAL A 68 2.77 -4.34 -5.86
N ALA A 69 3.97 -4.12 -6.40
CA ALA A 69 4.46 -2.81 -6.79
C ALA A 69 3.50 -2.11 -7.75
N ASN A 70 3.00 -2.82 -8.78
CA ASN A 70 2.04 -2.25 -9.71
C ASN A 70 0.75 -1.78 -9.03
N VAL A 71 0.21 -2.58 -8.10
CA VAL A 71 -1.02 -2.24 -7.37
C VAL A 71 -0.82 -1.02 -6.48
N VAL A 72 0.23 -1.02 -5.66
CA VAL A 72 0.55 0.08 -4.73
C VAL A 72 0.88 1.36 -5.50
N ASN A 73 1.74 1.29 -6.52
CA ASN A 73 2.17 2.44 -7.30
C ASN A 73 1.02 3.04 -8.13
N SER A 74 0.10 2.21 -8.61
CA SER A 74 -1.11 2.69 -9.31
C SER A 74 -2.02 3.47 -8.37
N PHE A 75 -2.21 2.98 -7.14
CA PHE A 75 -2.96 3.69 -6.10
C PHE A 75 -2.30 5.04 -5.78
N LEU A 76 -1.00 5.06 -5.47
CA LEU A 76 -0.25 6.27 -5.12
C LEU A 76 -0.28 7.30 -6.25
N SER A 77 -0.09 6.85 -7.49
CA SER A 77 -0.15 7.72 -8.68
C SER A 77 -1.54 8.32 -8.87
N TYR A 78 -2.61 7.54 -8.62
CA TYR A 78 -3.97 8.05 -8.73
C TYR A 78 -4.27 9.12 -7.68
N VAL A 79 -3.98 8.83 -6.40
CA VAL A 79 -4.34 9.72 -5.29
C VAL A 79 -3.49 10.99 -5.24
N SER A 80 -2.20 10.92 -5.61
CA SER A 80 -1.31 12.09 -5.70
C SER A 80 -1.77 13.11 -6.76
N ASN A 81 -2.36 12.64 -7.86
CA ASN A 81 -2.92 13.49 -8.90
C ASN A 81 -4.36 13.96 -8.62
N ASN A 82 -4.97 13.51 -7.52
CA ASN A 82 -6.32 13.89 -7.13
C ASN A 82 -6.29 15.14 -6.25
N SER A 83 -6.84 16.25 -6.76
CA SER A 83 -6.87 17.53 -6.03
C SER A 83 -7.62 17.47 -4.71
N GLU A 84 -8.55 16.54 -4.53
CA GLU A 84 -9.27 16.41 -3.25
C GLU A 84 -8.37 15.87 -2.13
N LEU A 85 -7.27 15.17 -2.46
CA LEU A 85 -6.31 14.69 -1.45
C LEU A 85 -5.56 15.85 -0.78
N SER A 86 -5.32 16.96 -1.49
CA SER A 86 -4.60 18.12 -0.93
C SER A 86 -5.43 18.88 0.11
N GLU A 87 -6.75 18.68 0.14
CA GLU A 87 -7.64 19.21 1.17
C GLU A 87 -7.62 18.39 2.46
N ILE A 88 -6.99 17.21 2.44
CA ILE A 88 -6.93 16.28 3.57
C ILE A 88 -5.56 16.41 4.25
N PRO A 89 -5.52 16.78 5.55
CA PRO A 89 -4.28 16.85 6.30
C PRO A 89 -3.49 15.54 6.23
N VAL A 90 -2.17 15.63 6.15
CA VAL A 90 -1.26 14.49 6.24
C VAL A 90 -1.23 13.90 7.67
N GLY A 91 -0.69 12.70 7.82
CA GLY A 91 -0.59 12.02 9.11
C GLY A 91 -1.90 11.30 9.47
N LYS A 92 -2.36 11.50 10.71
CA LYS A 92 -3.45 10.72 11.30
C LYS A 92 -4.73 10.73 10.48
N GLU A 93 -5.10 11.86 9.88
CA GLU A 93 -6.29 11.99 9.06
C GLU A 93 -6.28 11.06 7.84
N ARG A 94 -5.12 10.92 7.17
CA ARG A 94 -4.96 9.99 6.05
C ARG A 94 -4.84 8.53 6.51
N LEU A 95 -4.17 8.26 7.63
CA LEU A 95 -4.15 6.92 8.22
C LEU A 95 -5.57 6.42 8.54
N VAL A 96 -6.41 7.28 9.14
CA VAL A 96 -7.81 6.96 9.46
C VAL A 96 -8.62 6.65 8.20
N MET A 97 -8.28 7.25 7.05
CA MET A 97 -8.93 6.93 5.78
C MET A 97 -8.58 5.53 5.28
N LEU A 98 -7.32 5.12 5.40
CA LEU A 98 -6.90 3.75 5.09
C LEU A 98 -7.62 2.76 6.03
N GLN A 99 -7.59 3.03 7.34
CA GLN A 99 -8.19 2.17 8.38
C GLN A 99 -9.72 2.30 8.50
N ASN A 100 -10.40 2.85 7.50
CA ASN A 100 -11.85 3.02 7.55
C ASN A 100 -12.58 1.67 7.40
N LEU A 101 -13.12 1.15 8.50
CA LEU A 101 -13.87 -0.12 8.59
C LEU A 101 -15.09 -0.21 7.66
N LYS A 102 -15.52 0.89 7.04
CA LYS A 102 -16.60 0.87 6.03
C LYS A 102 -16.10 0.49 4.63
N ILE A 103 -14.79 0.49 4.42
CA ILE A 103 -14.16 0.10 3.16
C ILE A 103 -13.79 -1.38 3.27
N THR A 104 -14.51 -2.22 2.52
CA THR A 104 -14.27 -3.66 2.46
C THR A 104 -14.11 -4.11 1.02
N THR A 105 -13.33 -5.17 0.82
CA THR A 105 -13.24 -5.88 -0.46
C THR A 105 -14.53 -6.69 -0.71
N PRO A 106 -14.76 -7.19 -1.93
CA PRO A 106 -15.82 -8.16 -2.20
C PRO A 106 -15.70 -9.45 -1.35
N GLY A 107 -14.46 -9.87 -1.02
CA GLY A 107 -14.18 -10.98 -0.12
C GLY A 107 -14.47 -10.68 1.37
N GLY A 108 -14.72 -9.41 1.70
CA GLY A 108 -15.03 -8.96 3.06
C GLY A 108 -13.81 -8.49 3.87
N TYR A 109 -12.62 -8.45 3.26
CA TYR A 109 -11.40 -8.00 3.92
C TYR A 109 -11.32 -6.48 4.05
N GLN A 110 -10.55 -6.02 5.02
CA GLN A 110 -10.30 -4.64 5.39
C GLN A 110 -8.79 -4.36 5.44
N TYR A 111 -8.41 -3.09 5.65
CA TYR A 111 -7.01 -2.68 5.82
C TYR A 111 -6.28 -3.54 6.87
N ASP A 112 -6.92 -3.79 8.01
CA ASP A 112 -6.32 -4.52 9.12
C ASP A 112 -5.98 -5.97 8.75
N ASP A 113 -6.72 -6.57 7.80
CA ASP A 113 -6.45 -7.93 7.33
C ASP A 113 -5.17 -7.98 6.49
N PHE A 114 -4.93 -6.97 5.66
CA PHE A 114 -3.73 -6.90 4.80
C PHE A 114 -2.53 -6.31 5.51
N ILE A 115 -2.69 -5.28 6.33
CA ILE A 115 -1.56 -4.46 6.80
C ILE A 115 -1.50 -4.44 8.33
N GLY A 116 -2.66 -4.53 8.99
CA GLY A 116 -2.79 -4.42 10.44
C GLY A 116 -3.21 -3.02 10.89
N HIS A 117 -3.61 -2.90 12.15
CA HIS A 117 -4.12 -1.65 12.71
C HIS A 117 -3.03 -0.87 13.45
N SER A 118 -3.03 0.45 13.33
CA SER A 118 -2.17 1.36 14.11
C SER A 118 -2.95 2.56 14.64
N ASP A 119 -2.71 2.94 15.90
CA ASP A 119 -3.35 4.11 16.52
C ASP A 119 -2.77 5.44 16.01
N GLU A 120 -1.49 5.41 15.63
CA GLU A 120 -0.70 6.54 15.15
C GLU A 120 0.07 6.15 13.88
N PRO A 121 0.31 7.09 12.95
CA PRO A 121 1.11 6.81 11.76
C PRO A 121 2.55 6.44 12.14
N LEU A 122 3.19 5.59 11.33
CA LEU A 122 4.61 5.34 11.46
C LEU A 122 5.36 6.67 11.25
N PRO A 123 6.55 6.85 11.83
CA PRO A 123 7.40 8.01 11.57
C PRO A 123 7.57 8.26 10.06
N SER A 124 7.77 9.52 9.68
CA SER A 124 8.01 9.92 8.28
C SER A 124 9.45 9.66 7.83
N ASP A 125 10.06 8.58 8.33
CA ASP A 125 11.43 8.21 7.99
C ASP A 125 11.51 7.77 6.52
N GLU A 126 12.69 7.91 5.91
CA GLU A 126 12.94 7.46 4.55
C GLU A 126 12.67 5.96 4.42
N LEU A 127 12.18 5.56 3.25
CA LEU A 127 11.95 4.15 2.96
C LEU A 127 13.30 3.40 2.88
N PRO A 128 13.36 2.15 3.38
CA PRO A 128 14.52 1.29 3.20
C PRO A 128 14.94 1.16 1.72
N GLU A 129 16.25 1.17 1.44
CA GLU A 129 16.79 1.17 0.07
C GLU A 129 16.49 -0.13 -0.70
N ASP A 130 16.38 -1.25 0.01
CA ASP A 130 16.05 -2.57 -0.52
C ASP A 130 14.67 -2.61 -1.20
N LEU A 131 13.71 -1.78 -0.76
CA LEU A 131 12.41 -1.65 -1.44
C LEU A 131 12.52 -1.16 -2.89
N PHE A 132 13.65 -0.55 -3.25
CA PHE A 132 13.89 0.03 -4.56
C PHE A 132 14.92 -0.75 -5.40
N GLU A 133 15.37 -1.90 -4.90
CA GLU A 133 16.24 -2.84 -5.60
C GLU A 133 15.43 -4.10 -5.94
N GLU A 134 15.89 -4.88 -6.92
CA GLU A 134 15.27 -6.18 -7.18
C GLU A 134 15.56 -7.11 -6.01
N GLY A 135 14.58 -7.91 -5.60
CA GLY A 135 14.77 -8.88 -4.52
C GLY A 135 15.73 -10.00 -4.91
N ASP A 136 16.27 -10.67 -3.89
CA ASP A 136 17.05 -11.89 -4.10
C ASP A 136 16.08 -13.07 -4.34
N TYR A 137 15.76 -13.31 -5.61
CA TYR A 137 14.90 -14.44 -6.00
C TYR A 137 15.75 -15.70 -6.22
N ASP A 138 15.32 -16.82 -5.65
CA ASP A 138 15.90 -18.11 -5.98
C ASP A 138 15.50 -18.46 -7.42
N ASP A 139 16.41 -18.22 -8.37
CA ASP A 139 16.30 -18.70 -9.74
C ASP A 139 16.37 -20.24 -9.77
N GLU A 140 15.31 -20.94 -9.33
CA GLU A 140 15.12 -22.34 -9.72
C GLU A 140 14.58 -22.38 -11.16
N VAL A 141 15.53 -22.36 -12.10
CA VAL A 141 15.32 -22.61 -13.55
C VAL A 141 15.09 -24.10 -13.83
#